data_AF-A0AA38YFB6-F1
#
_entry.id   AF-A0AA38YFB6-F1
#
_cell.length_a   1.000
_cell.length_b   1.000
_cell.length_c   1.000
_cell.angle_alpha   90.00
_cell.angle_beta   90.00
_cell.angle_gamma   90.00
#
_symmetry.space_group_name_H-M   'P 1'
#
loop_
_entity.id
_entity.type
_entity.pdbx_description
1 polymer ?
#
loop_
_entity_poly.entity_id
_entity_poly.type
_entity_poly.pdbx_seq_one_letter_code
_entity_poly.pdbx_strand_id
1 'polypeptide(L)'
;MTDSESVISASDESKAGSVPPSQDGTQPQRNEINQQTSSSPVLSTTSSLKNVVLHRRERPTEDDESIASYESSQQAYMEDEVTKSNFPLSKREKKAILRRKGGSADEELLIDTTEALTLNSKKTARLQKKQEKKQSRTKVHSHIQSFLDFPPEILSLILGFLRPSDVFGLARLNRFMRDFILENERSIAEPIMARRYWVLRQCFPLPVLLEHVPPTARPVLLSPQWQDRIKIHRNPYQHIKQVDPEIICTCMSCLLAWNNLNIVLDLAHWQRNFENREPLPIIPRGKNPEWNTKLLSCNADIVVRAVHSPLAHARILQTHLNVTTRTIVRSARWRKKGEKTTTPKPRLYHLTDDEAETGTDEYLERSGPPSYQPIYMRDNYYNVEAFVPNRKWDKESQRWHYYSKWPKPHENDLAWLVARFSSYQVRVQAQKQPATQPLPNWGSSS
;
A
#
# COMPACT_ATOMS: atom_id res chain seq x y z
N MET A 1 -9.84 63.20 -27.39
CA MET A 1 -9.59 64.62 -27.71
C MET A 1 -8.12 64.71 -28.11
N THR A 2 -7.91 65.00 -29.40
CA THR A 2 -6.74 65.58 -30.08
C THR A 2 -5.38 64.90 -29.83
N ASP A 3 -4.75 64.19 -30.76
CA ASP A 3 -4.37 64.43 -32.18
C ASP A 3 -2.85 64.62 -32.30
N SER A 4 -2.36 64.38 -33.53
CA SER A 4 -1.00 64.54 -34.09
C SER A 4 -0.27 63.20 -34.31
N GLU A 5 -0.39 62.54 -35.47
CA GLU A 5 0.32 62.79 -36.76
C GLU A 5 1.82 62.45 -36.66
N SER A 6 2.52 61.75 -37.57
CA SER A 6 2.38 61.58 -39.03
C SER A 6 3.44 60.61 -39.60
N VAL A 7 3.11 59.95 -40.75
CA VAL A 7 3.96 59.67 -41.96
C VAL A 7 5.02 58.53 -41.86
N ILE A 8 4.79 57.33 -42.44
CA ILE A 8 4.92 56.86 -43.85
C ILE A 8 6.37 56.78 -44.37
N SER A 9 6.85 55.56 -44.66
CA SER A 9 7.33 55.15 -46.01
C SER A 9 7.74 53.68 -46.05
N ALA A 10 7.22 52.99 -47.07
CA ALA A 10 7.52 51.62 -47.47
C ALA A 10 8.60 51.60 -48.57
N SER A 11 9.30 50.48 -48.74
CA SER A 11 9.81 50.01 -50.05
C SER A 11 10.18 48.52 -49.98
N ASP A 12 9.54 47.75 -50.85
CA ASP A 12 9.86 46.37 -51.27
C ASP A 12 11.21 46.32 -52.02
N GLU A 13 11.88 45.14 -52.03
CA GLU A 13 12.26 44.47 -53.29
C GLU A 13 12.80 43.05 -53.08
N SER A 14 12.58 42.22 -54.09
CA SER A 14 12.72 40.76 -54.14
C SER A 14 13.79 40.32 -55.16
N LYS A 15 14.46 39.18 -54.94
CA LYS A 15 14.91 38.13 -55.92
C LYS A 15 16.06 37.30 -55.33
N ALA A 16 15.92 35.98 -55.11
CA ALA A 16 15.93 34.86 -56.07
C ALA A 16 17.34 34.48 -56.59
N GLY A 17 17.77 33.24 -56.32
CA GLY A 17 18.93 32.58 -56.92
C GLY A 17 19.00 31.09 -56.56
N SER A 18 19.06 30.23 -57.57
CA SER A 18 18.80 28.78 -57.57
C SER A 18 20.09 27.92 -57.60
N VAL A 19 20.15 26.80 -56.83
CA VAL A 19 20.32 25.34 -57.16
C VAL A 19 21.26 24.91 -58.36
N PRO A 20 21.90 23.69 -58.51
CA PRO A 20 22.37 22.52 -57.66
C PRO A 20 23.81 21.96 -58.06
N PRO A 21 24.16 20.63 -58.12
CA PRO A 21 24.36 19.52 -57.13
C PRO A 21 25.75 18.77 -57.26
N SER A 22 26.00 17.69 -56.48
CA SER A 22 26.72 16.40 -56.81
C SER A 22 27.43 15.82 -55.55
N GLN A 23 26.99 14.70 -54.93
CA GLN A 23 27.27 13.25 -55.10
C GLN A 23 28.63 12.69 -54.62
N ASP A 24 28.53 11.49 -54.00
CA ASP A 24 29.53 10.51 -53.52
C ASP A 24 30.47 10.92 -52.38
N GLY A 25 30.76 10.12 -51.35
CA GLY A 25 30.59 8.71 -51.02
C GLY A 25 31.68 8.36 -49.99
N THR A 26 31.46 7.32 -49.17
CA THR A 26 32.45 6.47 -48.43
C THR A 26 32.12 6.29 -46.93
N GLN A 27 31.90 5.02 -46.56
CA GLN A 27 31.70 4.48 -45.21
C GLN A 27 32.95 4.63 -44.31
N PRO A 28 32.83 4.32 -43.00
CA PRO A 28 33.49 3.09 -42.59
C PRO A 28 32.65 2.15 -41.69
N GLN A 29 33.04 0.88 -41.80
CA GLN A 29 32.52 -0.34 -41.21
C GLN A 29 32.45 -0.30 -39.67
N ARG A 30 31.37 -0.88 -39.12
CA ARG A 30 31.29 -1.27 -37.71
C ARG A 30 31.22 -2.80 -37.63
N ASN A 31 32.20 -3.36 -36.93
CA ASN A 31 32.45 -4.78 -36.77
C ASN A 31 31.23 -5.57 -36.28
N GLU A 32 30.96 -6.68 -36.97
CA GLU A 32 30.21 -7.83 -36.50
C GLU A 32 31.03 -8.60 -35.45
N ILE A 33 30.45 -8.90 -34.28
CA ILE A 33 30.79 -10.09 -33.50
C ILE A 33 29.50 -10.68 -32.92
N ASN A 34 29.09 -11.78 -33.56
CA ASN A 34 28.47 -13.01 -33.08
C ASN A 34 27.27 -12.99 -32.13
N GLN A 35 26.15 -13.42 -32.72
CA GLN A 35 25.08 -14.17 -32.08
C GLN A 35 25.58 -15.57 -31.69
N GLN A 36 25.20 -16.04 -30.51
CA GLN A 36 25.02 -17.47 -30.28
C GLN A 36 23.59 -17.73 -29.80
N THR A 37 22.87 -18.36 -30.71
CA THR A 37 21.61 -19.06 -30.55
C THR A 37 21.74 -20.18 -29.50
N SER A 38 20.74 -20.31 -28.63
CA SER A 38 20.33 -21.64 -28.18
C SER A 38 18.81 -21.73 -28.10
N SER A 39 18.35 -22.82 -28.67
CA SER A 39 17.00 -23.26 -28.99
C SER A 39 16.19 -23.72 -27.78
N SER A 40 14.88 -23.63 -27.92
CA SER A 40 13.76 -24.02 -27.04
C SER A 40 13.85 -25.44 -26.43
N PRO A 41 13.00 -25.80 -25.44
CA PRO A 41 11.66 -26.24 -25.81
C PRO A 41 10.50 -25.83 -24.89
N VAL A 42 9.35 -25.79 -25.55
CA VAL A 42 7.97 -25.82 -25.05
C VAL A 42 7.75 -27.06 -24.19
N LEU A 43 7.13 -26.91 -23.02
CA LEU A 43 6.62 -28.02 -22.21
C LEU A 43 5.15 -27.76 -21.88
N SER A 44 4.30 -28.37 -22.71
CA SER A 44 2.90 -28.67 -22.42
C SER A 44 2.83 -29.62 -21.23
N THR A 45 2.07 -29.29 -20.19
CA THR A 45 1.65 -30.28 -19.19
C THR A 45 0.18 -30.05 -18.82
N THR A 46 -0.64 -30.98 -19.29
CA THR A 46 -1.98 -31.28 -18.82
C THR A 46 -1.88 -32.11 -17.53
N SER A 47 -2.52 -31.70 -16.45
CA SER A 47 -2.89 -32.58 -15.32
C SER A 47 -4.13 -31.98 -14.63
N SER A 48 -5.31 -32.51 -14.93
CA SER A 48 -5.97 -33.61 -14.21
C SER A 48 -6.35 -33.24 -12.77
N LEU A 49 -7.59 -32.77 -12.65
CA LEU A 49 -8.33 -32.55 -11.42
C LEU A 49 -8.40 -33.85 -10.60
N LYS A 50 -7.87 -33.82 -9.38
CA LYS A 50 -8.23 -34.79 -8.34
C LYS A 50 -8.98 -34.07 -7.23
N ASN A 51 -10.26 -34.43 -7.13
CA ASN A 51 -11.13 -34.16 -5.99
C ASN A 51 -10.47 -34.61 -4.70
N VAL A 52 -10.32 -33.69 -3.75
CA VAL A 52 -10.10 -34.02 -2.34
C VAL A 52 -11.23 -33.38 -1.55
N VAL A 53 -12.17 -34.24 -1.17
CA VAL A 53 -13.23 -33.96 -0.20
C VAL A 53 -12.56 -33.83 1.18
N LEU A 54 -12.67 -32.66 1.81
CA LEU A 54 -12.30 -32.46 3.21
C LEU A 54 -13.56 -32.10 4.02
N HIS A 55 -13.87 -32.99 4.96
CA HIS A 55 -14.95 -32.85 5.92
C HIS A 55 -14.82 -31.57 6.76
N ARG A 56 -15.81 -30.69 6.61
CA ARG A 56 -16.05 -29.53 7.47
C ARG A 56 -16.59 -30.02 8.82
N ARG A 57 -15.82 -29.83 9.90
CA ARG A 57 -16.32 -29.94 11.27
C ARG A 57 -16.86 -28.58 11.69
N GLU A 58 -18.17 -28.50 11.89
CA GLU A 58 -18.86 -27.37 12.48
C GLU A 58 -18.57 -27.33 13.99
N ARG A 59 -18.36 -26.13 14.54
CA ARG A 59 -18.42 -25.88 15.99
C ARG A 59 -19.30 -24.63 16.23
N PRO A 60 -20.15 -24.64 17.27
CA PRO A 60 -21.25 -23.68 17.40
C PRO A 60 -20.82 -22.32 17.95
N THR A 61 -21.73 -21.39 17.70
CA THR A 61 -21.84 -19.98 18.09
C THR A 61 -21.98 -19.76 19.60
N GLU A 62 -21.27 -18.78 20.14
CA GLU A 62 -21.54 -18.14 21.44
C GLU A 62 -21.81 -16.64 21.16
N ASP A 63 -23.07 -16.25 21.33
CA ASP A 63 -23.51 -14.90 21.74
C ASP A 63 -23.83 -15.05 23.26
N ASP A 64 -23.76 -14.10 24.18
CA ASP A 64 -23.74 -12.63 24.17
C ASP A 64 -23.39 -12.16 25.61
N GLU A 65 -23.41 -10.85 25.85
CA GLU A 65 -23.39 -10.14 27.17
C GLU A 65 -22.06 -9.53 27.69
N SER A 66 -21.81 -8.33 27.16
CA SER A 66 -21.63 -7.02 27.85
C SER A 66 -21.22 -6.92 29.33
N ILE A 67 -20.30 -5.96 29.58
CA ILE A 67 -20.30 -4.84 30.59
C ILE A 67 -18.82 -4.55 30.93
N ALA A 68 -18.16 -3.58 30.29
CA ALA A 68 -18.12 -2.14 30.63
C ALA A 68 -17.54 -1.81 32.02
N SER A 69 -16.32 -1.25 31.99
CA SER A 69 -15.64 -0.35 32.92
C SER A 69 -15.55 -0.70 34.42
N TYR A 70 -14.34 -0.70 34.97
CA TYR A 70 -13.99 0.24 36.06
C TYR A 70 -12.47 0.24 36.29
N GLU A 71 -11.81 1.32 35.88
CA GLU A 71 -10.46 1.66 36.30
C GLU A 71 -10.55 2.67 37.46
N SER A 72 -9.68 2.46 38.46
CA SER A 72 -9.09 3.48 39.32
C SER A 72 -10.01 4.28 40.25
N SER A 73 -9.88 4.02 41.55
CA SER A 73 -9.95 5.06 42.60
C SER A 73 -9.20 4.59 43.85
N GLN A 74 -8.03 5.18 44.10
CA GLN A 74 -7.45 5.31 45.43
C GLN A 74 -8.01 6.59 46.06
N GLN A 75 -8.58 6.52 47.27
CA GLN A 75 -8.15 7.29 48.46
C GLN A 75 -9.19 7.28 49.59
N ALA A 76 -8.67 7.06 50.80
CA ALA A 76 -9.10 7.51 52.13
C ALA A 76 -10.50 7.15 52.66
N TYR A 77 -10.58 6.47 53.81
CA TYR A 77 -10.84 7.07 55.13
C TYR A 77 -10.76 5.96 56.21
N MET A 78 -10.30 6.35 57.39
CA MET A 78 -10.24 5.53 58.60
C MET A 78 -11.64 5.31 59.19
N GLU A 79 -11.90 4.16 59.81
CA GLU A 79 -12.15 4.05 61.26
C GLU A 79 -12.47 2.59 61.68
N ASP A 80 -12.22 2.36 62.96
CA ASP A 80 -12.16 1.12 63.73
C ASP A 80 -13.42 0.24 63.67
N GLU A 81 -13.26 -1.10 63.69
CA GLU A 81 -13.71 -1.86 64.85
C GLU A 81 -13.15 -3.30 64.92
N VAL A 82 -12.96 -3.70 66.18
CA VAL A 82 -12.28 -4.87 66.67
C VAL A 82 -13.20 -6.09 66.65
N THR A 83 -12.78 -7.21 66.04
CA THR A 83 -13.22 -8.54 66.50
C THR A 83 -12.08 -9.56 66.49
N LYS A 84 -11.86 -10.11 67.69
CA LYS A 84 -10.88 -11.11 68.06
C LYS A 84 -11.19 -12.45 67.41
N SER A 85 -10.22 -13.08 66.74
CA SER A 85 -10.24 -14.53 66.47
C SER A 85 -9.10 -15.22 67.23
N ASN A 86 -9.50 -16.11 68.13
CA ASN A 86 -8.60 -16.91 68.96
C ASN A 86 -8.10 -18.12 68.16
N PHE A 87 -6.81 -18.14 67.81
CA PHE A 87 -6.11 -19.37 67.47
C PHE A 87 -4.95 -19.59 68.45
N PRO A 88 -4.74 -20.82 68.96
CA PRO A 88 -3.71 -21.06 69.96
C PRO A 88 -2.32 -21.03 69.32
N LEU A 89 -1.58 -19.95 69.59
CA LEU A 89 -0.19 -19.77 69.18
C LEU A 89 0.72 -20.89 69.70
N SER A 90 1.61 -21.34 68.83
CA SER A 90 2.66 -22.34 69.07
C SER A 90 3.62 -21.90 70.19
N LYS A 91 4.19 -22.85 70.93
CA LYS A 91 5.24 -22.59 71.95
C LYS A 91 6.43 -21.78 71.41
N ARG A 92 6.67 -21.80 70.09
CA ARG A 92 7.70 -20.99 69.41
C ARG A 92 7.30 -19.51 69.28
N GLU A 93 6.02 -19.22 69.05
CA GLU A 93 5.49 -17.87 68.88
C GLU A 93 5.42 -17.13 70.22
N LYS A 94 5.07 -17.85 71.31
CA LYS A 94 5.08 -17.31 72.67
C LYS A 94 6.48 -16.87 73.12
N LYS A 95 7.53 -17.58 72.66
CA LYS A 95 8.93 -17.25 72.98
C LYS A 95 9.47 -16.05 72.18
N ALA A 96 8.91 -15.79 70.99
CA ALA A 96 9.26 -14.63 70.17
C ALA A 96 8.62 -13.34 70.70
N ILE A 97 7.39 -13.40 71.21
CA ILE A 97 6.69 -12.24 71.79
C ILE A 97 7.34 -11.83 73.13
N LEU A 98 7.78 -12.79 73.95
CA LEU A 98 8.44 -12.50 75.22
C LEU A 98 9.81 -11.81 75.06
N ARG A 99 10.48 -12.00 73.92
CA ARG A 99 11.74 -11.30 73.60
C ARG A 99 11.56 -9.89 73.07
N ARG A 100 10.35 -9.51 72.64
CA ARG A 100 10.04 -8.17 72.11
C ARG A 100 9.54 -7.19 73.17
N LYS A 101 9.34 -7.64 74.42
CA LYS A 101 8.79 -6.81 75.50
C LYS A 101 9.82 -6.45 76.58
N GLY A 102 11.07 -6.23 76.16
CA GLY A 102 12.15 -5.76 77.02
C GLY A 102 13.06 -4.84 76.23
N GLY A 103 12.78 -3.54 76.30
CA GLY A 103 13.56 -2.49 75.64
C GLY A 103 12.66 -1.36 75.13
N SER A 104 12.23 -0.46 76.02
CA SER A 104 11.71 0.86 75.63
C SER A 104 12.69 1.92 76.13
N ALA A 105 13.56 2.40 75.24
CA ALA A 105 14.19 3.72 75.29
C ALA A 105 14.92 3.93 73.95
N ASP A 106 14.50 4.96 73.21
CA ASP A 106 15.10 5.57 72.01
C ASP A 106 15.72 4.65 70.93
N GLU A 107 14.99 4.45 69.83
CA GLU A 107 15.58 4.06 68.55
C GLU A 107 15.05 4.97 67.43
N GLU A 108 15.85 5.98 67.11
CA GLU A 108 15.94 6.58 65.79
C GLU A 108 15.91 5.48 64.72
N LEU A 109 15.14 5.66 63.63
CA LEU A 109 15.06 4.70 62.53
C LEU A 109 16.44 4.52 61.88
N LEU A 110 17.21 3.55 62.38
CA LEU A 110 18.51 3.18 61.87
C LEU A 110 18.33 2.56 60.47
N ILE A 111 18.49 3.40 59.45
CA ILE A 111 18.57 2.95 58.06
C ILE A 111 19.89 2.21 57.91
N ASP A 112 19.81 0.91 57.67
CA ASP A 112 20.97 0.05 57.43
C ASP A 112 21.58 0.40 56.06
N THR A 113 22.53 1.33 56.04
CA THR A 113 23.30 1.75 54.86
C THR A 113 24.48 0.82 54.55
N THR A 114 24.54 -0.37 55.15
CA THR A 114 25.67 -1.27 54.93
C THR A 114 25.54 -1.98 53.58
N GLU A 115 26.60 -1.92 52.76
CA GLU A 115 26.68 -2.74 51.56
C GLU A 115 26.57 -4.22 51.94
N ALA A 116 25.75 -4.96 51.20
CA ALA A 116 25.49 -6.37 51.47
C ALA A 116 26.81 -7.16 51.52
N LEU A 117 27.18 -7.60 52.73
CA LEU A 117 28.39 -8.39 52.97
C LEU A 117 28.39 -9.63 52.06
N THR A 118 29.43 -9.75 51.24
CA THR A 118 29.66 -10.93 50.39
C THR A 118 29.97 -12.13 51.28
N LEU A 119 28.92 -12.88 51.64
CA LEU A 119 29.03 -14.07 52.48
C LEU A 119 29.74 -15.20 51.69
N ASN A 120 31.07 -15.26 51.83
CA ASN A 120 31.95 -16.27 51.21
C ASN A 120 31.98 -17.62 51.95
N SER A 121 30.88 -18.00 52.60
CA SER A 121 30.82 -19.28 53.31
C SER A 121 30.64 -20.46 52.32
N LYS A 122 31.22 -21.61 52.65
CA LYS A 122 31.01 -22.85 51.84
C LYS A 122 29.53 -23.23 51.71
N LYS A 123 28.67 -22.82 52.66
CA LYS A 123 27.24 -23.10 52.66
C LYS A 123 26.46 -22.17 51.72
N THR A 124 26.82 -20.88 51.67
CA THR A 124 26.23 -19.90 50.73
C THR A 124 26.66 -20.20 49.29
N ALA A 125 27.92 -20.57 49.06
CA ALA A 125 28.38 -21.02 47.73
C ALA A 125 27.63 -22.27 47.24
N ARG A 126 27.31 -23.22 48.12
CA ARG A 126 26.49 -24.40 47.77
C ARG A 126 25.04 -24.04 47.45
N LEU A 127 24.46 -23.07 48.16
CA LEU A 127 23.11 -22.57 47.91
C LEU A 127 23.04 -21.78 46.59
N GLN A 128 24.00 -20.90 46.33
CA GLN A 128 24.15 -20.17 45.07
C GLN A 128 24.32 -21.15 43.91
N LYS A 129 25.24 -22.12 44.00
CA LYS A 129 25.42 -23.16 42.97
C LYS A 129 24.18 -24.03 42.75
N LYS A 130 23.36 -24.25 43.79
CA LYS A 130 22.08 -24.96 43.68
C LYS A 130 20.99 -24.08 43.05
N GLN A 131 20.98 -22.78 43.34
CA GLN A 131 20.11 -21.80 42.70
C GLN A 131 20.49 -21.59 41.23
N GLU A 132 21.76 -21.42 40.90
CA GLU A 132 22.29 -21.37 39.54
C GLU A 132 21.96 -22.63 38.76
N LYS A 133 22.10 -23.82 39.37
CA LYS A 133 21.73 -25.10 38.73
C LYS A 133 20.21 -25.27 38.56
N LYS A 134 19.40 -24.65 39.41
CA LYS A 134 17.95 -24.56 39.21
C LYS A 134 17.61 -23.57 38.11
N GLN A 135 18.21 -22.38 38.13
CA GLN A 135 18.02 -21.36 37.11
C GLN A 135 18.51 -21.82 35.73
N SER A 136 19.61 -22.58 35.64
CA SER A 136 20.08 -23.15 34.37
C SER A 136 19.21 -24.29 33.87
N ARG A 137 18.52 -25.03 34.76
CA ARG A 137 17.51 -26.02 34.39
C ARG A 137 16.16 -25.41 33.99
N THR A 138 15.84 -24.22 34.51
CA THR A 138 14.61 -23.48 34.20
C THR A 138 14.77 -22.55 33.00
N LYS A 139 16.01 -22.23 32.59
CA LYS A 139 16.27 -21.62 31.29
C LYS A 139 15.84 -22.60 30.20
N VAL A 140 14.64 -22.38 29.67
CA VAL A 140 14.15 -23.02 28.46
C VAL A 140 15.18 -22.72 27.38
N HIS A 141 16.05 -23.68 27.08
CA HIS A 141 16.88 -23.62 25.90
C HIS A 141 15.93 -23.76 24.71
N SER A 142 15.49 -22.64 24.15
CA SER A 142 14.83 -22.66 22.85
C SER A 142 15.84 -23.23 21.86
N HIS A 143 15.56 -24.42 21.33
CA HIS A 143 16.36 -25.08 20.30
C HIS A 143 16.15 -24.39 18.95
N ILE A 144 16.38 -23.07 18.90
CA ILE A 144 16.28 -22.27 17.69
C ILE A 144 17.72 -22.02 17.27
N GLN A 145 18.17 -22.71 16.24
CA GLN A 145 19.53 -22.59 15.70
C GLN A 145 19.55 -21.71 14.44
N SER A 146 18.44 -21.69 13.71
CA SER A 146 18.26 -20.99 12.45
C SER A 146 17.00 -20.12 12.48
N PHE A 147 16.98 -19.09 11.62
CA PHE A 147 15.79 -18.27 11.40
C PHE A 147 14.57 -19.12 11.00
N LEU A 148 14.78 -20.23 10.28
CA LEU A 148 13.69 -21.11 9.85
C LEU A 148 13.12 -21.99 10.97
N ASP A 149 13.77 -22.04 12.14
CA ASP A 149 13.30 -22.81 13.29
C ASP A 149 12.25 -22.04 14.11
N PHE A 150 11.99 -20.77 13.76
CA PHE A 150 10.94 -19.99 14.40
C PHE A 150 9.55 -20.51 14.00
N PRO A 151 8.56 -20.47 14.92
CA PRO A 151 7.17 -20.72 14.58
C PRO A 151 6.68 -19.81 13.44
N PRO A 152 5.76 -20.29 12.59
CA PRO A 152 5.29 -19.54 11.41
C PRO A 152 4.66 -18.19 11.76
N GLU A 153 4.06 -18.05 12.94
CA GLU A 153 3.50 -16.80 13.44
C GLU A 153 4.59 -15.75 13.69
N ILE A 154 5.71 -16.16 14.28
CA ILE A 154 6.86 -15.30 14.56
C ILE A 154 7.56 -14.92 13.26
N LEU A 155 7.69 -15.87 12.33
CA LEU A 155 8.22 -15.59 10.99
C LEU A 155 7.36 -14.55 10.27
N SER A 156 6.05 -14.73 10.23
CA SER A 156 5.11 -13.78 9.61
C SER A 156 5.20 -12.40 10.26
N LEU A 157 5.29 -12.35 11.59
CA LEU A 157 5.47 -11.11 12.34
C LEU A 157 6.76 -10.38 11.94
N ILE A 158 7.90 -11.09 11.92
CA ILE A 158 9.20 -10.52 11.55
C ILE A 158 9.17 -9.99 10.12
N LEU A 159 8.62 -10.77 9.18
CA LEU A 159 8.45 -10.34 7.79
C LEU A 159 7.55 -9.10 7.68
N GLY A 160 6.56 -8.97 8.56
CA GLY A 160 5.68 -7.80 8.68
C GLY A 160 6.39 -6.48 9.03
N PHE A 161 7.61 -6.52 9.57
CA PHE A 161 8.43 -5.32 9.84
C PHE A 161 9.30 -4.88 8.66
N LEU A 162 9.50 -5.77 7.69
CA LEU A 162 10.38 -5.53 6.55
C LEU A 162 9.71 -4.66 5.48
N ARG A 163 10.52 -4.10 4.58
CA ARG A 163 10.00 -3.44 3.38
C ARG A 163 9.59 -4.49 2.35
N PRO A 164 8.58 -4.24 1.50
CA PRO A 164 8.18 -5.17 0.45
C PRO A 164 9.35 -5.60 -0.46
N SER A 165 10.27 -4.69 -0.78
CA SER A 165 11.52 -5.02 -1.50
C SER A 165 12.34 -6.11 -0.83
N ASP A 166 12.43 -6.05 0.49
CA ASP A 166 13.29 -6.90 1.30
C ASP A 166 12.62 -8.28 1.41
N VAL A 167 11.29 -8.32 1.56
CA VAL A 167 10.48 -9.56 1.50
C VAL A 167 10.65 -10.26 0.16
N PHE A 168 10.56 -9.54 -0.96
CA PHE A 168 10.86 -10.11 -2.29
C PHE A 168 12.33 -10.53 -2.44
N GLY A 169 13.25 -9.88 -1.73
CA GLY A 169 14.64 -10.32 -1.57
C GLY A 169 14.72 -11.69 -0.90
N LEU A 170 14.06 -11.86 0.24
CA LEU A 170 14.01 -13.10 1.01
C LEU A 170 13.35 -14.26 0.23
N ALA A 171 12.29 -13.98 -0.53
CA ALA A 171 11.63 -14.96 -1.39
C ALA A 171 12.54 -15.53 -2.51
N ARG A 172 13.69 -14.89 -2.77
CA ARG A 172 14.69 -15.38 -3.73
C ARG A 172 15.80 -16.21 -3.10
N LEU A 173 15.90 -16.24 -1.76
CA LEU A 173 17.00 -16.93 -1.07
C LEU A 173 16.89 -18.46 -1.15
N ASN A 174 15.73 -19.02 -0.83
CA ASN A 174 15.50 -20.46 -0.87
C ASN A 174 14.02 -20.78 -1.15
N ARG A 175 13.73 -22.05 -1.50
CA ARG A 175 12.38 -22.52 -1.85
C ARG A 175 11.41 -22.41 -0.67
N PHE A 176 11.84 -22.85 0.51
CA PHE A 176 11.01 -22.80 1.72
C PHE A 176 10.50 -21.38 2.03
N MET A 177 11.39 -20.38 2.01
CA MET A 177 11.05 -18.98 2.25
C MET A 177 10.14 -18.42 1.16
N ARG A 178 10.36 -18.83 -0.09
CA ARG A 178 9.48 -18.45 -1.20
C ARG A 178 8.07 -18.99 -0.97
N ASP A 179 7.95 -20.29 -0.73
CA ASP A 179 6.67 -20.96 -0.57
C ASP A 179 5.94 -20.42 0.67
N PHE A 180 6.67 -20.25 1.78
CA PHE A 180 6.14 -19.63 3.00
C PHE A 180 5.60 -18.21 2.78
N ILE A 181 6.34 -17.34 2.08
CA ILE A 181 5.92 -15.96 1.79
C ILE A 181 4.70 -15.95 0.87
N LEU A 182 4.66 -16.81 -0.16
CA LEU A 182 3.56 -16.84 -1.12
C LEU A 182 2.28 -17.41 -0.50
N GLU A 183 2.38 -18.41 0.37
CA GLU A 183 1.23 -18.98 1.09
C GLU A 183 0.66 -18.01 2.14
N ASN A 184 1.53 -17.20 2.77
CA ASN A 184 1.17 -16.28 3.85
C ASN A 184 1.19 -14.81 3.40
N GLU A 185 1.00 -14.56 2.11
CA GLU A 185 1.25 -13.24 1.52
C GLU A 185 0.40 -12.14 2.18
N ARG A 186 -0.88 -12.43 2.44
CA ARG A 186 -1.82 -11.48 3.04
C ARG A 186 -1.46 -11.15 4.49
N SER A 187 -1.10 -12.15 5.30
CA SER A 187 -0.74 -11.93 6.71
C SER A 187 0.57 -11.17 6.87
N ILE A 188 1.45 -11.22 5.87
CA ILE A 188 2.69 -10.44 5.81
C ILE A 188 2.43 -9.02 5.28
N ALA A 189 1.71 -8.89 4.16
CA ALA A 189 1.52 -7.61 3.48
C ALA A 189 0.64 -6.62 4.28
N GLU A 190 -0.40 -7.11 4.96
CA GLU A 190 -1.33 -6.28 5.72
C GLU A 190 -0.62 -5.48 6.84
N PRO A 191 0.17 -6.10 7.74
CA PRO A 191 0.97 -5.37 8.72
C PRO A 191 1.95 -4.37 8.11
N ILE A 192 2.61 -4.72 7.00
CA ILE A 192 3.54 -3.82 6.30
C ILE A 192 2.81 -2.56 5.83
N MET A 193 1.67 -2.73 5.15
CA MET A 193 0.88 -1.62 4.65
C MET A 193 0.28 -0.77 5.78
N ALA A 194 -0.22 -1.41 6.84
CA ALA A 194 -0.79 -0.70 7.98
C ALA A 194 0.25 0.14 8.74
N ARG A 195 1.49 -0.37 8.86
CA ARG A 195 2.57 0.31 9.59
C ARG A 195 3.29 1.37 8.76
N ARG A 196 3.56 1.11 7.48
CA ARG A 196 4.45 1.96 6.66
C ARG A 196 3.75 2.79 5.60
N TYR A 197 2.58 2.34 5.14
CA TYR A 197 1.90 2.89 3.96
C TYR A 197 0.43 3.17 4.24
N TRP A 198 0.09 3.62 5.45
CA TRP A 198 -1.29 3.69 5.90
C TRP A 198 -2.07 4.78 5.14
N VAL A 199 -1.45 5.92 4.82
CA VAL A 199 -2.02 7.00 4.02
C VAL A 199 -2.17 6.54 2.58
N LEU A 200 -1.09 6.02 2.00
CA LEU A 200 -1.02 5.65 0.59
C LEU A 200 -1.99 4.51 0.27
N ARG A 201 -2.16 3.55 1.18
CA ARG A 201 -3.12 2.45 1.03
C ARG A 201 -4.55 2.97 0.83
N GLN A 202 -4.94 4.02 1.54
CA GLN A 202 -6.28 4.61 1.38
C GLN A 202 -6.42 5.41 0.09
N CYS A 203 -5.33 6.02 -0.37
CA CYS A 203 -5.33 6.87 -1.55
C CYS A 203 -5.24 6.06 -2.86
N PHE A 204 -4.62 4.88 -2.81
CA PHE A 204 -4.36 4.00 -3.96
C PHE A 204 -5.01 2.62 -3.78
N PRO A 205 -6.35 2.56 -3.81
CA PRO A 205 -7.09 1.31 -3.79
C PRO A 205 -6.83 0.48 -5.06
N LEU A 206 -7.04 -0.83 -4.97
CA LEU A 206 -6.95 -1.73 -6.12
C LEU A 206 -8.29 -1.76 -6.88
N PRO A 207 -8.27 -1.84 -8.21
CA PRO A 207 -9.47 -2.16 -8.97
C PRO A 207 -9.91 -3.60 -8.69
N VAL A 208 -11.22 -3.86 -8.85
CA VAL A 208 -11.82 -5.17 -8.57
C VAL A 208 -11.86 -5.98 -9.86
N LEU A 209 -11.56 -7.28 -9.79
CA LEU A 209 -11.71 -8.19 -10.93
C LEU A 209 -13.17 -8.32 -11.33
N LEU A 210 -13.43 -8.44 -12.63
CA LEU A 210 -14.79 -8.59 -13.13
C LEU A 210 -15.47 -9.87 -12.57
N GLU A 211 -14.69 -10.92 -12.32
CA GLU A 211 -15.16 -12.18 -11.72
C GLU A 211 -15.75 -12.01 -10.30
N HIS A 212 -15.37 -10.96 -9.58
CA HIS A 212 -15.85 -10.66 -8.24
C HIS A 212 -17.03 -9.66 -8.24
N VAL A 213 -17.39 -9.11 -9.40
CA VAL A 213 -18.53 -8.18 -9.54
C VAL A 213 -19.86 -8.95 -9.49
N PRO A 214 -20.93 -8.42 -8.88
CA PRO A 214 -22.25 -9.03 -8.89
C PRO A 214 -22.76 -9.36 -10.32
N PRO A 215 -23.36 -10.54 -10.54
CA PRO A 215 -23.85 -10.95 -11.87
C PRO A 215 -24.85 -9.98 -12.50
N THR A 216 -25.60 -9.23 -11.69
CA THR A 216 -26.57 -8.21 -12.14
C THR A 216 -25.90 -7.02 -12.82
N ALA A 217 -24.68 -6.66 -12.40
CA ALA A 217 -23.94 -5.51 -12.92
C ALA A 217 -22.99 -5.86 -14.07
N ARG A 218 -22.49 -7.10 -14.15
CA ARG A 218 -21.58 -7.56 -15.22
C ARG A 218 -22.09 -7.28 -16.64
N PRO A 219 -23.33 -7.61 -17.03
CA PRO A 219 -23.76 -7.38 -18.40
C PRO A 219 -23.85 -5.89 -18.71
N VAL A 220 -24.18 -5.05 -17.72
CA VAL A 220 -24.21 -3.59 -17.87
C VAL A 220 -22.82 -3.05 -18.13
N LEU A 221 -21.84 -3.51 -17.37
CA LEU A 221 -20.44 -3.13 -17.55
C LEU A 221 -19.91 -3.52 -18.93
N LEU A 222 -20.25 -4.70 -19.44
CA LEU A 222 -19.82 -5.14 -20.78
C LEU A 222 -20.64 -4.52 -21.93
N SER A 223 -21.71 -3.78 -21.62
CA SER A 223 -22.59 -3.21 -22.64
C SER A 223 -21.87 -2.13 -23.48
N PRO A 224 -22.08 -2.07 -24.80
CA PRO A 224 -21.50 -1.04 -25.65
C PRO A 224 -21.83 0.38 -25.16
N GLN A 225 -23.03 0.59 -24.60
CA GLN A 225 -23.44 1.89 -24.05
C GLN A 225 -22.54 2.36 -22.90
N TRP A 226 -22.20 1.46 -21.98
CA TRP A 226 -21.30 1.80 -20.89
C TRP A 226 -19.88 2.01 -21.42
N GLN A 227 -19.42 1.08 -22.26
CA GLN A 227 -18.09 1.12 -22.88
C GLN A 227 -17.87 2.42 -23.68
N ASP A 228 -18.91 2.92 -24.35
CA ASP A 228 -18.89 4.20 -25.07
C ASP A 228 -18.84 5.40 -24.13
N ARG A 229 -19.58 5.39 -23.02
CA ARG A 229 -19.57 6.49 -22.03
C ARG A 229 -18.21 6.62 -21.34
N ILE A 230 -17.55 5.51 -21.02
CA ILE A 230 -16.23 5.53 -20.39
C ILE A 230 -15.10 5.81 -21.36
N LYS A 231 -15.37 5.96 -22.67
CA LYS A 231 -14.35 6.34 -23.67
C LYS A 231 -13.58 7.58 -23.27
N ILE A 232 -14.21 8.57 -22.62
CA ILE A 232 -13.53 9.81 -22.18
C ILE A 232 -12.39 9.49 -21.20
N HIS A 233 -12.62 8.55 -20.29
CA HIS A 233 -11.65 8.16 -19.28
C HIS A 233 -10.72 7.03 -19.75
N ARG A 234 -10.98 6.45 -20.94
CA ARG A 234 -10.12 5.52 -21.68
C ARG A 234 -9.37 6.15 -22.85
N ASN A 235 -9.70 7.40 -23.20
CA ASN A 235 -9.08 8.09 -24.33
C ASN A 235 -7.57 8.07 -24.11
N PRO A 236 -6.75 7.86 -25.16
CA PRO A 236 -5.42 7.31 -25.01
C PRO A 236 -4.49 8.30 -24.33
N TYR A 237 -4.44 8.22 -23.00
CA TYR A 237 -3.34 8.75 -22.24
C TYR A 237 -2.07 8.11 -22.80
N GLN A 238 -1.07 8.93 -23.10
CA GLN A 238 0.20 8.41 -23.60
C GLN A 238 0.92 7.55 -22.56
N HIS A 239 0.55 7.70 -21.28
CA HIS A 239 1.19 7.08 -20.12
C HIS A 239 0.32 6.04 -19.38
N ILE A 240 -0.86 5.68 -19.89
CA ILE A 240 -1.74 4.69 -19.24
C ILE A 240 -2.28 3.71 -20.28
N LYS A 241 -2.09 2.40 -20.04
CA LYS A 241 -2.74 1.35 -20.85
C LYS A 241 -4.24 1.33 -20.58
N GLN A 242 -5.04 1.16 -21.63
CA GLN A 242 -6.48 0.95 -21.46
C GLN A 242 -6.74 -0.32 -20.66
N VAL A 243 -7.69 -0.23 -19.74
CA VAL A 243 -8.14 -1.38 -18.94
C VAL A 243 -8.92 -2.35 -19.82
N ASP A 244 -8.65 -3.63 -19.67
CA ASP A 244 -9.41 -4.70 -20.31
C ASP A 244 -10.74 -4.91 -19.56
N PRO A 245 -11.89 -4.64 -20.20
CA PRO A 245 -13.20 -4.82 -19.58
C PRO A 245 -13.55 -6.26 -19.22
N GLU A 246 -12.89 -7.25 -19.83
CA GLU A 246 -13.17 -8.68 -19.59
C GLU A 246 -12.52 -9.18 -18.30
N ILE A 247 -11.42 -8.54 -17.89
CA ILE A 247 -10.63 -8.96 -16.72
C ILE A 247 -10.96 -8.11 -15.49
N ILE A 248 -11.06 -6.79 -15.67
CA ILE A 248 -11.18 -5.83 -14.56
C ILE A 248 -12.50 -5.07 -14.66
N CYS A 249 -13.12 -4.80 -13.50
CA CYS A 249 -14.31 -3.98 -13.41
C CYS A 249 -14.05 -2.57 -13.96
N THR A 250 -14.98 -2.10 -14.80
CA THR A 250 -14.88 -0.80 -15.47
C THR A 250 -15.86 0.23 -14.91
N CYS A 251 -16.35 0.03 -13.69
CA CYS A 251 -17.04 1.09 -12.95
C CYS A 251 -16.08 2.29 -12.73
N MET A 252 -16.62 3.48 -12.47
CA MET A 252 -15.81 4.70 -12.41
C MET A 252 -14.72 4.61 -11.34
N SER A 253 -15.05 4.10 -10.15
CA SER A 253 -14.10 3.91 -9.04
C SER A 253 -12.94 2.98 -9.41
N CYS A 254 -13.21 1.83 -10.04
CA CYS A 254 -12.15 0.91 -10.47
C CYS A 254 -11.31 1.49 -11.61
N LEU A 255 -11.93 2.25 -12.53
CA LEU A 255 -11.22 2.89 -13.62
C LEU A 255 -10.26 3.98 -13.13
N LEU A 256 -10.69 4.79 -12.14
CA LEU A 256 -9.83 5.79 -11.50
C LEU A 256 -8.70 5.12 -10.69
N ALA A 257 -8.99 4.03 -9.99
CA ALA A 257 -7.98 3.23 -9.29
C ALA A 257 -6.91 2.69 -10.25
N TRP A 258 -7.34 2.12 -11.38
CA TRP A 258 -6.45 1.66 -12.45
C TRP A 258 -5.54 2.77 -12.98
N ASN A 259 -6.12 3.93 -13.31
CA ASN A 259 -5.38 5.08 -13.82
C ASN A 259 -4.34 5.57 -12.79
N ASN A 260 -4.73 5.71 -11.53
CA ASN A 260 -3.85 6.20 -10.47
C ASN A 260 -2.66 5.25 -10.24
N LEU A 261 -2.87 3.93 -10.24
CA LEU A 261 -1.78 2.96 -10.06
C LEU A 261 -0.81 2.96 -11.26
N ASN A 262 -1.32 3.09 -12.49
CA ASN A 262 -0.46 3.19 -13.68
C ASN A 262 0.35 4.49 -13.69
N ILE A 263 -0.24 5.61 -13.28
CA ILE A 263 0.46 6.90 -13.14
C ILE A 263 1.62 6.79 -12.14
N VAL A 264 1.39 6.14 -11.00
CA VAL A 264 2.43 5.91 -9.99
C VAL A 264 3.63 5.15 -10.57
N LEU A 265 3.36 4.08 -11.34
CA LEU A 265 4.41 3.26 -11.95
C LEU A 265 5.16 4.01 -13.07
N ASP A 266 4.45 4.78 -13.89
CA ASP A 266 5.06 5.60 -14.94
C ASP A 266 5.91 6.73 -14.31
N LEU A 267 5.41 7.42 -13.27
CA LEU A 267 6.18 8.38 -12.48
C LEU A 267 7.46 7.78 -11.88
N ALA A 268 7.39 6.52 -11.42
CA ALA A 268 8.53 5.80 -10.88
C ALA A 268 9.59 5.50 -11.95
N HIS A 269 9.14 5.08 -13.14
CA HIS A 269 10.03 4.83 -14.28
C HIS A 269 10.87 6.07 -14.63
N TRP A 270 10.25 7.25 -14.62
CA TRP A 270 10.89 8.51 -15.01
C TRP A 270 11.69 9.21 -13.90
N GLN A 271 11.76 8.67 -12.67
CA GLN A 271 12.49 9.35 -11.58
C GLN A 271 13.95 9.66 -11.90
N ARG A 272 14.63 8.72 -12.58
CA ARG A 272 16.03 8.90 -12.98
C ARG A 272 16.22 10.11 -13.89
N ASN A 273 15.31 10.32 -14.84
CA ASN A 273 15.36 11.48 -15.74
C ASN A 273 15.27 12.78 -14.94
N PHE A 274 14.35 12.87 -13.98
CA PHE A 274 14.22 14.07 -13.17
C PHE A 274 15.42 14.31 -12.24
N GLU A 275 16.08 13.26 -11.76
CA GLU A 275 17.31 13.37 -10.96
C GLU A 275 18.50 13.87 -11.78
N ASN A 276 18.63 13.34 -12.99
CA ASN A 276 19.71 13.68 -13.92
C ASN A 276 19.45 14.98 -14.71
N ARG A 277 18.25 15.56 -14.59
CA ARG A 277 17.79 16.71 -15.38
C ARG A 277 17.72 16.42 -16.88
N GLU A 278 17.41 15.18 -17.21
CA GLU A 278 17.16 14.76 -18.57
C GLU A 278 15.68 15.00 -18.89
N PRO A 279 15.36 15.68 -20.01
CA PRO A 279 13.96 15.88 -20.40
C PRO A 279 13.31 14.53 -20.72
N LEU A 280 12.03 14.41 -20.39
CA LEU A 280 11.21 13.27 -20.80
C LEU A 280 11.10 13.18 -22.32
N PRO A 281 11.13 11.98 -22.92
CA PRO A 281 10.93 11.79 -24.35
C PRO A 281 9.56 12.31 -24.81
N ILE A 282 9.54 13.18 -25.81
CA ILE A 282 8.32 13.69 -26.41
C ILE A 282 7.81 12.69 -27.44
N ILE A 283 6.55 12.27 -27.29
CA ILE A 283 5.88 11.40 -28.27
C ILE A 283 5.12 12.28 -29.28
N PRO A 284 5.46 12.23 -30.58
CA PRO A 284 4.72 12.97 -31.59
C PRO A 284 3.25 12.57 -31.63
N ARG A 285 2.36 13.54 -31.91
CA ARG A 285 0.92 13.29 -32.00
C ARG A 285 0.62 12.19 -33.01
N GLY A 286 -0.31 11.29 -32.66
CA GLY A 286 -0.73 10.18 -33.51
C GLY A 286 0.27 9.01 -33.60
N LYS A 287 1.47 9.11 -32.99
CA LYS A 287 2.41 8.01 -32.91
C LYS A 287 2.30 7.29 -31.56
N ASN A 288 2.53 5.99 -31.57
CA ASN A 288 2.70 5.19 -30.35
C ASN A 288 3.99 4.36 -30.49
N PRO A 289 5.14 4.90 -30.01
CA PRO A 289 6.41 4.23 -30.19
C PRO A 289 6.48 2.93 -29.39
N GLU A 290 7.24 1.96 -29.90
CA GLU A 290 7.32 0.61 -29.32
C GLU A 290 7.76 0.61 -27.85
N TRP A 291 8.73 1.46 -27.49
CA TRP A 291 9.18 1.60 -26.11
C TRP A 291 8.04 2.01 -25.17
N ASN A 292 7.12 2.86 -25.63
CA ASN A 292 6.01 3.36 -24.83
C ASN A 292 4.99 2.24 -24.65
N THR A 293 4.61 1.55 -25.72
CA THR A 293 3.70 0.40 -25.64
C THR A 293 4.22 -0.69 -24.69
N LYS A 294 5.53 -0.99 -24.73
CA LYS A 294 6.18 -1.92 -23.81
C LYS A 294 6.08 -1.45 -22.36
N LEU A 295 6.43 -0.18 -22.10
CA LEU A 295 6.33 0.41 -20.76
C LEU A 295 4.89 0.35 -20.22
N LEU A 296 3.90 0.72 -21.04
CA LEU A 296 2.49 0.67 -20.66
C LEU A 296 2.02 -0.75 -20.37
N SER A 297 2.48 -1.74 -21.14
CA SER A 297 2.18 -3.14 -20.86
C SER A 297 2.80 -3.59 -19.55
N CYS A 298 4.08 -3.32 -19.32
CA CYS A 298 4.74 -3.68 -18.06
C CYS A 298 4.04 -3.06 -16.84
N ASN A 299 3.66 -1.79 -16.90
CA ASN A 299 2.93 -1.13 -15.82
C ASN A 299 1.58 -1.80 -15.57
N ALA A 300 0.81 -2.07 -16.64
CA ALA A 300 -0.47 -2.75 -16.52
C ALA A 300 -0.33 -4.16 -15.94
N ASP A 301 0.68 -4.92 -16.34
CA ASP A 301 0.93 -6.28 -15.84
C ASP A 301 1.28 -6.27 -14.34
N ILE A 302 1.98 -5.23 -13.87
CA ILE A 302 2.25 -5.02 -12.44
C ILE A 302 0.95 -4.70 -11.69
N VAL A 303 0.08 -3.86 -12.24
CA VAL A 303 -1.22 -3.54 -11.63
C VAL A 303 -2.11 -4.78 -11.57
N VAL A 304 -2.22 -5.54 -12.65
CA VAL A 304 -2.96 -6.82 -12.67
C VAL A 304 -2.42 -7.78 -11.62
N ARG A 305 -1.09 -7.91 -11.51
CA ARG A 305 -0.47 -8.72 -10.45
C ARG A 305 -0.86 -8.24 -9.05
N ALA A 306 -0.85 -6.93 -8.81
CA ALA A 306 -1.21 -6.35 -7.53
C ALA A 306 -2.67 -6.60 -7.13
N VAL A 307 -3.57 -6.78 -8.10
CA VAL A 307 -4.96 -7.18 -7.83
C VAL A 307 -5.03 -8.61 -7.23
N HIS A 308 -4.14 -9.50 -7.64
CA HIS A 308 -4.09 -10.88 -7.12
C HIS A 308 -3.15 -11.04 -5.91
N SER A 309 -2.16 -10.16 -5.76
CA SER A 309 -1.04 -10.29 -4.81
C SER A 309 -0.96 -9.05 -3.91
N PRO A 310 -1.37 -9.14 -2.63
CA PRO A 310 -1.28 -8.05 -1.66
C PRO A 310 0.13 -7.50 -1.47
N LEU A 311 1.16 -8.35 -1.57
CA LEU A 311 2.57 -7.94 -1.48
C LEU A 311 3.00 -7.16 -2.73
N ALA A 312 2.49 -7.50 -3.91
CA ALA A 312 2.69 -6.69 -5.11
C ALA A 312 2.03 -5.30 -4.96
N HIS A 313 0.84 -5.21 -4.36
CA HIS A 313 0.23 -3.91 -4.03
C HIS A 313 1.10 -3.12 -3.05
N ALA A 314 1.54 -3.72 -1.95
CA ALA A 314 2.46 -3.10 -1.00
C ALA A 314 3.75 -2.60 -1.69
N ARG A 315 4.25 -3.32 -2.69
CA ARG A 315 5.42 -2.91 -3.49
C ARG A 315 5.15 -1.70 -4.36
N ILE A 316 3.95 -1.56 -4.95
CA ILE A 316 3.55 -0.33 -5.64
C ILE A 316 3.55 0.84 -4.65
N LEU A 317 2.97 0.67 -3.46
CA LEU A 317 2.93 1.73 -2.43
C LEU A 317 4.33 2.14 -1.97
N GLN A 318 5.22 1.17 -1.73
CA GLN A 318 6.63 1.45 -1.42
C GLN A 318 7.31 2.26 -2.52
N THR A 319 7.05 1.90 -3.78
CA THR A 319 7.63 2.56 -4.95
C THR A 319 7.13 4.01 -5.03
N HIS A 320 5.84 4.22 -4.80
CA HIS A 320 5.24 5.55 -4.78
C HIS A 320 5.74 6.45 -3.64
N LEU A 321 5.88 5.88 -2.44
CA LEU A 321 6.45 6.60 -1.30
C LEU A 321 7.86 7.08 -1.64
N ASN A 322 8.69 6.20 -2.20
CA ASN A 322 10.04 6.54 -2.63
C ASN A 322 10.04 7.69 -3.65
N VAL A 323 9.20 7.61 -4.69
CA VAL A 323 9.01 8.66 -5.71
C VAL A 323 8.64 9.99 -5.07
N THR A 324 7.62 9.98 -4.20
CA THR A 324 7.08 11.19 -3.55
C THR A 324 8.12 11.83 -2.64
N THR A 325 8.73 11.04 -1.74
CA THR A 325 9.78 11.49 -0.83
C THR A 325 10.96 12.10 -1.60
N ARG A 326 11.46 11.42 -2.64
CA ARG A 326 12.58 11.93 -3.45
C ARG A 326 12.22 13.22 -4.18
N THR A 327 11.00 13.33 -4.69
CA THR A 327 10.52 14.54 -5.37
C THR A 327 10.42 15.73 -4.41
N ILE A 328 9.91 15.53 -3.19
CA ILE A 328 9.83 16.56 -2.15
C ILE A 328 11.23 17.02 -1.71
N VAL A 329 12.15 16.08 -1.47
CA VAL A 329 13.53 16.40 -1.09
C VAL A 329 14.25 17.16 -2.21
N ARG A 330 14.07 16.71 -3.47
CA ARG A 330 14.67 17.33 -4.65
C ARG A 330 14.16 18.76 -4.87
N SER A 331 12.84 18.96 -4.89
CA SER A 331 12.22 20.27 -5.07
C SER A 331 12.69 21.27 -4.00
N ALA A 332 12.77 20.84 -2.74
CA ALA A 332 13.28 21.67 -1.65
C ALA A 332 14.75 22.08 -1.81
N ARG A 333 15.62 21.16 -2.27
CA ARG A 333 17.04 21.47 -2.54
C ARG A 333 17.19 22.48 -3.67
N TRP A 334 16.33 22.43 -4.67
CA TRP A 334 16.43 23.30 -5.84
C TRP A 334 15.95 24.73 -5.59
N ARG A 335 14.91 24.92 -4.77
CA ARG A 335 14.45 26.28 -4.37
C ARG A 335 15.58 27.11 -3.75
N LYS A 336 16.46 26.47 -2.97
CA LYS A 336 17.60 27.13 -2.31
C LYS A 336 18.67 27.68 -3.28
N LYS A 337 18.74 27.25 -4.55
CA LYS A 337 19.82 27.61 -5.48
C LYS A 337 19.61 28.96 -6.21
N GLY A 338 18.44 29.59 -6.09
CA GLY A 338 18.15 30.84 -6.80
C GLY A 338 17.26 31.83 -6.05
N GLU A 339 16.65 31.42 -4.93
CA GLU A 339 15.75 32.28 -4.15
C GLU A 339 16.55 32.96 -3.02
N LYS A 340 16.63 34.30 -3.05
CA LYS A 340 17.17 35.12 -1.95
C LYS A 340 16.16 35.15 -0.80
N THR A 341 15.87 34.01 -0.18
CA THR A 341 14.78 33.96 0.80
C THR A 341 15.29 34.26 2.21
N THR A 342 14.88 35.42 2.72
CA THR A 342 15.04 35.88 4.11
C THR A 342 14.34 34.97 5.13
N THR A 343 13.50 34.03 4.68
CA THR A 343 12.77 33.06 5.51
C THR A 343 12.86 31.65 4.92
N PRO A 344 13.27 30.61 5.69
CA PRO A 344 13.31 29.25 5.19
C PRO A 344 11.88 28.71 4.98
N LYS A 345 11.48 28.49 3.73
CA LYS A 345 10.21 27.82 3.41
C LYS A 345 10.32 26.32 3.72
N PRO A 346 9.42 25.73 4.52
CA PRO A 346 9.46 24.30 4.81
C PRO A 346 9.20 23.45 3.56
N ARG A 347 9.70 22.21 3.57
CA ARG A 347 9.37 21.22 2.54
C ARG A 347 7.88 20.91 2.57
N LEU A 348 7.34 20.38 1.47
CA LEU A 348 5.97 19.89 1.42
C LEU A 348 5.73 18.90 2.58
N TYR A 349 4.61 19.05 3.28
CA TYR A 349 4.26 18.29 4.48
C TYR A 349 5.29 18.36 5.62
N HIS A 350 6.14 19.38 5.66
CA HIS A 350 7.19 19.54 6.67
C HIS A 350 8.13 18.32 6.77
N LEU A 351 8.35 17.61 5.66
CA LEU A 351 9.20 16.42 5.61
C LEU A 351 10.63 16.74 6.09
N THR A 352 11.10 16.02 7.10
CA THR A 352 12.48 16.08 7.59
C THR A 352 13.39 15.09 6.84
N ASP A 353 14.71 15.21 7.00
CA ASP A 353 15.65 14.25 6.42
C ASP A 353 15.56 12.89 7.12
N ASP A 354 15.42 12.86 8.46
CA ASP A 354 15.24 11.63 9.23
C ASP A 354 13.98 10.86 8.80
N GLU A 355 12.86 11.56 8.62
CA GLU A 355 11.60 10.96 8.16
C GLU A 355 11.71 10.38 6.75
N ALA A 356 12.47 11.05 5.87
CA ALA A 356 12.73 10.55 4.53
C ALA A 356 13.49 9.22 4.56
N GLU A 357 14.32 8.98 5.58
CA GLU A 357 15.07 7.72 5.77
C GLU A 357 14.22 6.61 6.39
N THR A 358 13.27 6.93 7.27
CA THR A 358 12.38 5.93 7.91
C THR A 358 11.58 5.09 6.90
N GLY A 359 11.26 5.67 5.75
CA GLY A 359 10.47 5.04 4.70
C GLY A 359 9.05 4.73 5.15
N THR A 360 8.44 5.65 5.90
CA THR A 360 7.02 5.64 6.29
C THR A 360 6.29 6.82 5.65
N ASP A 361 4.97 6.71 5.53
CA ASP A 361 4.13 7.74 4.93
C ASP A 361 3.43 8.66 5.94
N GLU A 362 3.83 8.60 7.21
CA GLU A 362 3.26 9.40 8.32
C GLU A 362 3.33 10.90 8.05
N TYR A 363 4.39 11.38 7.41
CA TYR A 363 4.52 12.80 7.08
C TYR A 363 3.38 13.29 6.17
N LEU A 364 2.79 12.42 5.35
CA LEU A 364 1.69 12.78 4.45
C LEU A 364 0.38 13.11 5.20
N GLU A 365 0.27 12.81 6.49
CA GLU A 365 -0.87 13.19 7.32
C GLU A 365 -0.91 14.69 7.63
N ARG A 366 0.25 15.36 7.54
CA ARG A 366 0.34 16.78 7.84
C ARG A 366 -0.40 17.60 6.79
N SER A 367 -0.67 18.85 7.16
CA SER A 367 -1.34 19.80 6.27
C SER A 367 -0.55 19.96 4.96
N GLY A 368 -1.27 19.97 3.84
CA GLY A 368 -0.68 20.15 2.52
C GLY A 368 -1.73 20.44 1.46
N PRO A 369 -1.28 20.85 0.26
CA PRO A 369 -2.19 21.09 -0.86
C PRO A 369 -2.87 19.76 -1.26
N PRO A 370 -4.19 19.76 -1.48
CA PRO A 370 -4.86 18.57 -1.95
C PRO A 370 -4.46 18.26 -3.40
N SER A 371 -4.32 16.97 -3.72
CA SER A 371 -3.94 16.50 -5.05
C SER A 371 -5.19 16.00 -5.78
N TYR A 372 -6.02 16.93 -6.27
CA TYR A 372 -7.22 16.58 -7.05
C TYR A 372 -6.95 16.49 -8.55
N GLN A 373 -5.91 17.18 -9.03
CA GLN A 373 -5.65 17.33 -10.45
C GLN A 373 -5.27 15.97 -11.05
N PRO A 374 -6.08 15.41 -11.97
CA PRO A 374 -5.70 14.19 -12.64
C PRO A 374 -4.47 14.46 -13.51
N ILE A 375 -3.55 13.51 -13.55
CA ILE A 375 -2.34 13.63 -14.37
C ILE A 375 -2.66 13.09 -15.76
N TYR A 376 -3.06 14.00 -16.65
CA TYR A 376 -3.48 13.68 -18.02
C TYR A 376 -2.32 13.55 -19.01
N MET A 377 -1.15 14.12 -18.73
CA MET A 377 0.03 14.09 -19.60
C MET A 377 1.31 13.98 -18.75
N ARG A 378 2.37 13.40 -19.32
CA ARG A 378 3.69 13.29 -18.65
C ARG A 378 4.31 14.65 -18.34
N ASP A 379 3.97 15.70 -19.09
CA ASP A 379 4.44 17.06 -18.83
C ASP A 379 4.00 17.56 -17.44
N ASN A 380 2.88 17.05 -16.92
CA ASN A 380 2.44 17.41 -15.57
C ASN A 380 3.41 16.91 -14.50
N TYR A 381 4.22 15.88 -14.78
CA TYR A 381 5.17 15.31 -13.82
C TYR A 381 6.22 16.31 -13.35
N TYR A 382 6.57 17.31 -14.16
CA TYR A 382 7.52 18.35 -13.76
C TYR A 382 6.98 19.25 -12.63
N ASN A 383 5.66 19.40 -12.55
CA ASN A 383 5.01 20.31 -11.62
C ASN A 383 4.42 19.61 -10.39
N VAL A 384 4.41 18.27 -10.39
CA VAL A 384 3.82 17.48 -9.31
C VAL A 384 4.88 17.20 -8.25
N GLU A 385 4.76 17.84 -7.09
CA GLU A 385 5.63 17.55 -5.94
C GLU A 385 5.18 16.29 -5.17
N ALA A 386 3.88 16.07 -5.06
CA ALA A 386 3.29 14.87 -4.48
C ALA A 386 1.94 14.54 -5.14
N PHE A 387 1.80 13.31 -5.62
CA PHE A 387 0.55 12.78 -6.17
C PHE A 387 -0.12 11.89 -5.13
N VAL A 388 -1.13 12.41 -4.41
CA VAL A 388 -1.85 11.65 -3.37
C VAL A 388 -3.34 11.93 -3.52
N PRO A 389 -4.02 11.23 -4.47
CA PRO A 389 -5.41 11.46 -4.80
C PRO A 389 -6.36 10.93 -3.71
N ASN A 390 -7.67 11.06 -3.93
CA ASN A 390 -8.72 10.47 -3.07
C ASN A 390 -8.76 10.97 -1.62
N ARG A 391 -8.19 12.15 -1.34
CA ARG A 391 -8.26 12.81 -0.04
C ARG A 391 -8.45 14.32 -0.15
N LYS A 392 -9.04 14.93 0.88
CA LYS A 392 -9.26 16.37 1.02
C LYS A 392 -8.79 16.84 2.40
N TRP A 393 -8.05 17.94 2.42
CA TRP A 393 -7.71 18.59 3.68
C TRP A 393 -8.94 19.33 4.22
N ASP A 394 -9.34 18.99 5.44
CA ASP A 394 -10.34 19.74 6.17
C ASP A 394 -9.68 20.82 7.02
N LYS A 395 -10.03 22.09 6.76
CA LYS A 395 -9.48 23.21 7.52
C LYS A 395 -10.09 23.30 8.92
N GLU A 396 -11.32 22.83 9.11
CA GLU A 396 -12.00 22.92 10.41
C GLU A 396 -11.48 21.85 11.36
N SER A 397 -11.45 20.60 10.89
CA SER A 397 -11.00 19.47 11.72
C SER A 397 -9.49 19.17 11.63
N GLN A 398 -8.72 19.99 10.87
CA GLN A 398 -7.27 19.89 10.70
C GLN A 398 -6.79 18.45 10.39
N ARG A 399 -7.56 17.75 9.55
CA ARG A 399 -7.31 16.34 9.18
C ARG A 399 -7.65 16.08 7.73
N TRP A 400 -7.09 15.00 7.19
CA TRP A 400 -7.47 14.49 5.88
C TRP A 400 -8.79 13.71 5.95
N HIS A 401 -9.75 14.10 5.11
CA HIS A 401 -10.90 13.26 4.78
C HIS A 401 -10.59 12.43 3.54
N TYR A 402 -10.78 11.13 3.63
CA TYR A 402 -10.56 10.20 2.52
C TYR A 402 -11.91 9.89 1.86
N TYR A 403 -12.01 10.16 0.56
CA TYR A 403 -13.24 9.86 -0.21
C TYR A 403 -13.41 8.35 -0.44
N SER A 404 -12.28 7.64 -0.49
CA SER A 404 -12.22 6.23 -0.86
C SER A 404 -12.22 5.31 0.36
N LYS A 405 -13.33 5.24 1.10
CA LYS A 405 -13.55 4.14 2.05
C LYS A 405 -14.02 2.89 1.29
N TRP A 406 -13.08 2.24 0.60
CA TRP A 406 -13.35 0.98 -0.11
C TRP A 406 -13.93 -0.08 0.84
N PRO A 407 -14.89 -0.91 0.40
CA PRO A 407 -15.40 -1.07 -0.97
C PRO A 407 -16.57 -0.14 -1.39
N LYS A 408 -17.07 0.75 -0.51
CA LYS A 408 -18.32 1.48 -0.73
C LYS A 408 -18.42 2.28 -2.05
N PRO A 409 -17.38 3.01 -2.52
CA PRO A 409 -17.47 3.73 -3.79
C PRO A 409 -17.78 2.82 -4.98
N HIS A 410 -17.15 1.63 -5.01
CA HIS A 410 -17.39 0.63 -6.03
C HIS A 410 -18.83 0.09 -5.96
N GLU A 411 -19.32 -0.25 -4.77
CA GLU A 411 -20.70 -0.72 -4.57
C GLU A 411 -21.72 0.32 -5.03
N ASN A 412 -21.51 1.59 -4.68
CA ASN A 412 -22.36 2.69 -5.09
C ASN A 412 -22.37 2.89 -6.61
N ASP A 413 -21.20 2.82 -7.26
CA ASP A 413 -21.09 2.93 -8.71
C ASP A 413 -21.83 1.78 -9.41
N LEU A 414 -21.69 0.55 -8.90
CA LEU A 414 -22.39 -0.62 -9.44
C LEU A 414 -23.91 -0.49 -9.26
N ALA A 415 -24.37 -0.07 -8.09
CA ALA A 415 -25.80 0.14 -7.82
C ALA A 415 -26.39 1.20 -8.77
N TRP A 416 -25.68 2.31 -8.98
CA TRP A 416 -26.07 3.34 -9.93
C TRP A 416 -26.13 2.82 -11.38
N LEU A 417 -25.15 2.01 -11.79
CA LEU A 417 -25.11 1.42 -13.13
C LEU A 417 -26.30 0.48 -13.37
N VAL A 418 -26.58 -0.41 -12.42
CA VAL A 418 -27.72 -1.32 -12.48
C VAL A 418 -29.02 -0.52 -12.55
N ALA A 419 -29.23 0.43 -11.64
CA ALA A 419 -30.44 1.26 -11.63
C ALA A 419 -30.67 2.01 -12.95
N ARG A 420 -29.60 2.51 -13.57
CA ARG A 420 -29.68 3.34 -14.78
C ARG A 420 -29.77 2.55 -16.09
N PHE A 421 -29.16 1.37 -16.16
CA PHE A 421 -28.98 0.65 -17.43
C PHE A 421 -29.64 -0.74 -17.48
N SER A 422 -30.14 -1.28 -16.36
CA SER A 422 -30.82 -2.60 -16.38
C SER A 422 -32.12 -2.59 -17.18
N SER A 423 -32.89 -1.50 -17.18
CA SER A 423 -34.12 -1.36 -17.98
C SER A 423 -33.86 -1.39 -19.49
N TYR A 424 -32.68 -0.94 -19.93
CA TYR A 424 -32.27 -0.97 -21.33
C TYR A 424 -31.96 -2.41 -21.78
N GLN A 425 -31.34 -3.23 -20.92
CA GLN A 425 -31.00 -4.61 -21.27
C GLN A 425 -32.22 -5.49 -21.47
N VAL A 426 -33.25 -5.30 -20.64
CA VAL A 426 -34.56 -5.97 -20.81
C VAL A 426 -35.18 -5.60 -22.17
N ARG A 427 -35.09 -4.34 -22.59
CA ARG A 427 -35.61 -3.88 -23.89
C ARG A 427 -34.84 -4.46 -25.08
N VAL A 428 -33.51 -4.51 -25.00
CA VAL A 428 -32.67 -5.09 -26.07
C VAL A 428 -32.82 -6.60 -26.16
N GLN A 429 -33.00 -7.30 -25.03
CA GLN A 429 -33.28 -8.74 -25.02
C GLN A 429 -34.69 -9.04 -25.56
N ALA A 430 -35.69 -8.23 -25.22
CA ALA A 430 -37.04 -8.35 -25.78
C ALA A 430 -37.08 -8.12 -27.30
N GLN A 431 -36.23 -7.23 -27.83
CA GLN A 431 -36.11 -6.99 -29.28
C GLN A 431 -35.33 -8.07 -30.04
N LYS A 432 -34.52 -8.89 -29.35
CA LYS A 432 -33.73 -9.98 -29.95
C LYS A 432 -34.44 -11.35 -29.91
N GLN A 433 -35.58 -11.48 -29.24
CA GLN A 433 -36.39 -12.70 -29.34
C GLN A 433 -37.14 -12.69 -30.68
N PRO A 434 -36.96 -13.70 -31.56
CA PRO A 434 -37.78 -13.79 -32.76
C PRO A 434 -39.23 -14.00 -32.33
N ALA A 435 -40.13 -13.19 -32.89
CA ALA A 435 -41.57 -13.35 -32.72
C ALA A 435 -41.93 -14.81 -33.04
N THR A 436 -42.30 -15.57 -32.02
CA THR A 436 -42.81 -16.93 -32.19
C THR A 436 -44.10 -16.76 -32.99
N GLN A 437 -44.08 -17.17 -34.26
CA GLN A 437 -45.26 -17.09 -35.11
C GLN A 437 -46.39 -17.89 -34.44
N PRO A 438 -47.61 -17.33 -34.31
CA PRO A 438 -48.73 -18.10 -33.82
C PRO A 438 -49.04 -19.24 -34.80
N LEU A 439 -49.20 -20.45 -34.26
CA LEU A 439 -49.62 -21.65 -35.00
C LEU A 439 -50.87 -21.34 -35.85
N PRO A 440 -50.96 -21.87 -37.09
CA PRO A 440 -52.14 -21.68 -37.91
C PRO A 440 -53.35 -22.34 -37.25
N ASN A 441 -54.37 -21.51 -37.03
CA ASN A 441 -55.69 -21.91 -36.56
C ASN A 441 -56.32 -22.82 -37.62
N TRP A 442 -56.35 -24.13 -37.38
CA TRP A 442 -57.15 -25.06 -38.17
C TRP A 442 -58.62 -24.85 -37.78
N GLY A 443 -59.23 -23.84 -38.42
CA GLY A 443 -60.65 -23.59 -38.39
C GLY A 443 -61.40 -24.81 -38.90
N SER A 444 -62.30 -25.30 -38.07
CA SER A 444 -63.37 -26.22 -38.41
C SER A 444 -64.18 -25.64 -39.59
N SER A 445 -64.28 -26.41 -40.66
CA SER A 445 -65.32 -26.22 -41.67
C SER A 445 -65.97 -27.57 -41.93
N SER A 446 -67.30 -27.51 -41.92
CA SER A 446 -68.30 -28.57 -41.94
C SER A 446 -68.34 -29.39 -43.22
#